data_AF-A0A966R6J5-F1
#
_entry.id   AF-A0A966R6J5-F1
#
_cell.length_a   1.000
_cell.length_b   1.000
_cell.length_c   1.000
_cell.angle_alpha   90.00
_cell.angle_beta   90.00
_cell.angle_gamma   90.00
#
_symmetry.space_group_name_H-M   'P 1'
#
loop_
_entity.id
_entity.type
_entity.pdbx_description
1 polymer ?
#
loop_
_entity_poly.entity_id
_entity_poly.type
_entity_poly.pdbx_seq_one_letter_code
_entity_poly.pdbx_strand_id
1 'polypeptide(L)'
;MKHDKKDPANRFWKMIGNAILLASIQASIGSVEMSSKYSVINFSKDQDTLQAAANALTGYIMIAFVWMMGSAMISYGQYGPPGLVSSVVANVVLVGWIYFSYLHSFRVAAKKYRLRFPRVWPMHWSLDLADG
;
A
#
# COMPACT_ATOMS: atom_id res chain seq x y z
N MET A 1 -6.71 0.25 41.65
CA MET A 1 -7.41 0.23 40.35
C MET A 1 -8.77 0.92 40.52
N LYS A 2 -8.86 2.21 40.21
CA LYS A 2 -10.14 2.94 40.26
C LYS A 2 -11.01 2.43 39.12
N HIS A 3 -12.13 1.80 39.47
CA HIS A 3 -13.23 1.48 38.58
C HIS A 3 -13.75 2.80 37.96
N ASP A 4 -13.23 3.13 36.78
CA ASP A 4 -13.79 4.16 35.92
C ASP A 4 -15.14 3.65 35.42
N LYS A 5 -16.22 4.02 36.12
CA LYS A 5 -17.61 3.91 35.64
C LYS A 5 -17.75 4.86 34.44
N LYS A 6 -17.15 4.48 33.30
CA LYS A 6 -17.23 5.22 32.05
C LYS A 6 -18.68 5.23 31.57
N ASP A 7 -19.26 6.41 31.62
CA ASP A 7 -20.59 6.77 31.13
C ASP A 7 -20.90 6.09 29.77
N PRO A 8 -21.98 5.29 29.64
CA PRO A 8 -22.31 4.58 28.40
C PRO A 8 -22.42 5.50 27.18
N ALA A 9 -22.86 6.75 27.38
CA ALA A 9 -22.90 7.76 26.31
C ALA A 9 -21.51 8.08 25.74
N ASN A 10 -20.46 8.14 26.59
CA ASN A 10 -19.08 8.38 26.15
C ASN A 10 -18.52 7.21 25.33
N ARG A 11 -18.91 5.97 25.67
CA ARG A 11 -18.53 4.79 24.86
C ARG A 11 -19.19 4.82 23.49
N PHE A 12 -20.47 5.19 23.42
CA PHE A 12 -21.20 5.31 22.17
C PHE A 12 -20.58 6.35 21.22
N TRP A 13 -20.29 7.57 21.72
CA TRP A 13 -19.63 8.60 20.91
C TRP A 13 -18.22 8.22 20.48
N LYS A 14 -17.44 7.54 21.34
CA LYS A 14 -16.12 6.99 20.96
C LYS A 14 -16.23 5.93 19.88
N MET A 15 -17.24 5.07 19.96
CA MET A 15 -17.48 4.03 18.95
C MET A 15 -17.83 4.65 17.59
N ILE A 16 -18.72 5.65 17.56
CA ILE A 16 -19.06 6.39 16.33
C ILE A 16 -17.82 7.10 15.77
N GLY A 17 -17.06 7.80 16.63
CA GLY A 17 -15.84 8.48 16.21
C GLY A 17 -14.81 7.54 15.60
N ASN A 18 -14.60 6.36 16.22
CA ASN A 18 -13.72 5.33 15.68
C ASN A 18 -14.25 4.75 14.35
N ALA A 19 -15.56 4.54 14.23
CA ALA A 19 -16.15 4.04 12.99
C ALA A 19 -15.96 5.04 11.83
N ILE A 20 -16.20 6.33 12.08
CA ILE A 20 -15.97 7.41 11.11
C ILE A 20 -14.49 7.48 10.72
N LEU A 21 -13.59 7.39 11.69
CA LEU A 21 -12.14 7.42 11.44
C LEU A 21 -11.72 6.24 10.55
N LEU A 22 -12.13 5.01 10.89
CA LEU A 22 -11.80 3.81 10.11
C LEU A 22 -12.39 3.87 8.70
N ALA A 23 -13.65 4.32 8.55
CA ALA A 23 -14.28 4.52 7.26
C ALA A 23 -13.54 5.58 6.42
N SER A 24 -13.08 6.66 7.04
CA SER A 24 -12.32 7.72 6.36
C SER A 24 -10.94 7.25 5.89
N ILE A 25 -10.27 6.42 6.69
CA ILE A 25 -9.01 5.77 6.29
C ILE A 25 -9.25 4.89 5.06
N GLN A 26 -10.30 4.06 5.08
CA GLN A 26 -10.64 3.21 3.94
C GLN A 26 -10.96 4.03 2.69
N ALA A 27 -11.76 5.08 2.81
CA ALA A 27 -12.10 5.97 1.69
C ALA A 27 -10.85 6.65 1.11
N SER A 28 -9.92 7.08 1.97
CA SER A 28 -8.66 7.71 1.54
C SER A 28 -7.77 6.73 0.79
N ILE A 29 -7.58 5.52 1.32
CA ILE A 29 -6.78 4.48 0.67
C ILE A 29 -7.39 4.09 -0.68
N GLY A 30 -8.71 3.86 -0.71
CA GLY A 30 -9.41 3.49 -1.94
C GLY A 30 -9.37 4.59 -3.00
N SER A 31 -9.52 5.86 -2.60
CA SER A 31 -9.44 7.01 -3.50
C SER A 31 -8.06 7.14 -4.15
N VAL A 32 -6.99 7.02 -3.36
CA VAL A 32 -5.61 7.05 -3.87
C VAL A 32 -5.35 5.86 -4.79
N GLU A 33 -5.75 4.65 -4.38
CA GLU A 33 -5.54 3.45 -5.21
C GLU A 33 -6.27 3.57 -6.56
N MET A 34 -7.53 3.99 -6.56
CA MET A 34 -8.32 4.14 -7.79
C MET A 34 -7.72 5.21 -8.71
N SER A 35 -7.43 6.40 -8.16
CA SER A 35 -6.90 7.51 -8.95
C SER A 35 -5.50 7.21 -9.52
N SER A 36 -4.62 6.58 -8.74
CA SER A 36 -3.29 6.23 -9.23
C SER A 36 -3.32 5.15 -10.32
N LYS A 37 -4.13 4.10 -10.19
CA LYS A 37 -4.30 3.09 -11.25
C LYS A 37 -4.88 3.69 -12.51
N TYR A 38 -5.92 4.50 -12.36
CA TYR A 38 -6.54 5.20 -13.47
C TYR A 38 -5.51 6.05 -14.21
N SER A 39 -4.63 6.73 -13.47
CA SER A 39 -3.56 7.54 -14.03
C SER A 39 -2.57 6.69 -14.85
N VAL A 40 -2.06 5.59 -14.27
CA VAL A 40 -1.14 4.68 -14.97
C VAL A 40 -1.76 4.11 -16.25
N ILE A 41 -3.00 3.65 -16.19
CA ILE A 41 -3.67 3.00 -17.33
C ILE A 41 -3.97 3.99 -18.47
N ASN A 42 -4.21 5.26 -18.17
CA ASN A 42 -4.67 6.23 -19.16
C ASN A 42 -3.61 7.25 -19.60
N PHE A 43 -2.62 7.56 -18.76
CA PHE A 43 -1.62 8.60 -19.06
C PHE A 43 -0.24 8.08 -19.41
N SER A 44 0.10 6.81 -19.13
CA SER A 44 1.39 6.21 -19.53
C SER A 44 1.39 5.76 -21.01
N LYS A 45 1.35 6.73 -21.94
CA LYS A 45 1.25 6.48 -23.40
C LYS A 45 2.58 6.12 -24.07
N ASP A 46 3.69 6.42 -23.41
CA ASP A 46 5.06 6.17 -23.86
C ASP A 46 5.84 5.38 -22.79
N GLN A 47 6.97 4.81 -23.20
CA GLN A 47 7.79 3.93 -22.37
C GLN A 47 8.39 4.67 -21.17
N ASP A 48 8.78 5.94 -21.34
CA ASP A 48 9.42 6.73 -20.29
C ASP A 48 8.43 7.04 -19.18
N THR A 49 7.19 7.40 -19.54
CA THR A 49 6.11 7.64 -18.57
C THR A 49 5.70 6.37 -17.84
N LEU A 50 5.64 5.22 -18.54
CA LEU A 50 5.34 3.93 -17.90
C LEU A 50 6.45 3.48 -16.95
N GLN A 51 7.72 3.69 -17.32
CA GLN A 51 8.87 3.39 -16.47
C GLN A 51 8.97 4.37 -15.29
N ALA A 52 8.66 5.65 -15.48
CA ALA A 52 8.59 6.63 -14.40
C ALA A 52 7.54 6.24 -13.35
N ALA A 53 6.38 5.73 -13.78
CA ALA A 53 5.36 5.21 -12.87
C ALA A 53 5.85 3.96 -12.10
N ALA A 54 6.60 3.07 -12.73
CA ALA A 54 7.24 1.93 -12.05
C ALA A 54 8.33 2.36 -11.06
N ASN A 55 9.11 3.40 -11.39
CA ASN A 55 10.09 3.99 -10.48
C ASN A 55 9.40 4.64 -9.28
N ALA A 56 8.26 5.28 -9.47
CA ALA A 56 7.45 5.82 -8.38
C ALA A 56 6.93 4.72 -7.45
N LEU A 57 6.47 3.58 -7.99
CA LEU A 57 6.11 2.42 -7.18
C LEU A 57 7.31 1.90 -6.38
N THR A 58 8.49 1.84 -6.99
CA THR A 58 9.73 1.44 -6.30
C THR A 58 10.06 2.38 -5.14
N GLY A 59 9.97 3.69 -5.35
CA GLY A 59 10.16 4.69 -4.30
C GLY A 59 9.14 4.53 -3.16
N TYR A 60 7.88 4.26 -3.49
CA TYR A 60 6.84 3.96 -2.50
C TYR A 60 7.19 2.73 -1.65
N ILE A 61 7.68 1.64 -2.25
CA ILE A 61 8.09 0.43 -1.52
C ILE A 61 9.21 0.73 -0.52
N MET A 62 10.18 1.57 -0.90
CA MET A 62 11.26 1.99 0.01
C MET A 62 10.71 2.76 1.21
N ILE A 63 9.81 3.72 0.98
CA ILE A 63 9.15 4.48 2.05
C ILE A 63 8.34 3.53 2.95
N ALA A 64 7.59 2.60 2.34
CA ALA A 64 6.79 1.62 3.06
C ALA A 64 7.66 0.69 3.93
N PHE A 65 8.86 0.33 3.46
CA PHE A 65 9.81 -0.46 4.24
C PHE A 65 10.33 0.30 5.46
N VAL A 66 10.71 1.58 5.30
CA VAL A 66 11.11 2.44 6.43
C VAL A 66 9.96 2.58 7.44
N TRP A 67 8.74 2.80 6.93
CA TRP A 67 7.54 2.89 7.77
C TRP A 67 7.21 1.57 8.49
N MET A 68 7.39 0.43 7.83
CA MET A 68 7.22 -0.89 8.44
C MET A 68 8.17 -1.08 9.62
N MET A 69 9.45 -0.70 9.48
CA MET A 69 10.41 -0.79 10.59
C MET A 69 9.98 0.09 11.77
N GLY A 70 9.62 1.35 11.50
CA GLY A 70 9.17 2.28 12.54
C GLY A 70 7.90 1.79 13.26
N SER A 71 6.90 1.36 12.50
CA SER A 71 5.64 0.85 13.06
C SER A 71 5.83 -0.48 13.82
N ALA A 72 6.71 -1.36 13.36
CA ALA A 72 7.04 -2.59 14.08
C ALA A 72 7.72 -2.30 15.43
N MET A 73 8.66 -1.34 15.47
CA MET A 73 9.30 -0.91 16.72
C MET A 73 8.30 -0.29 17.71
N ILE A 74 7.40 0.57 17.22
CA ILE A 74 6.34 1.17 18.06
C ILE A 74 5.41 0.09 18.61
N SER A 75 4.96 -0.85 17.76
CA SER A 75 4.08 -1.94 18.19
C SER A 75 4.77 -2.89 19.16
N TYR A 76 6.07 -3.13 19.00
CA TYR A 76 6.87 -3.88 19.95
C TYR A 76 6.93 -3.19 21.32
N GLY A 77 7.15 -1.87 21.34
CA GLY A 77 7.18 -1.09 22.58
C GLY A 77 5.84 -1.08 23.34
N GLN A 78 4.71 -1.16 22.64
CA GLN A 78 3.38 -1.11 23.25
C GLN A 78 2.82 -2.49 23.65
N TYR A 79 3.05 -3.51 22.82
CA TYR A 79 2.39 -4.81 22.95
C TYR A 79 3.37 -6.00 22.97
N GLY A 80 4.68 -5.75 23.01
CA GLY A 80 5.72 -6.77 23.03
C GLY A 80 5.84 -7.56 21.71
N PRO A 81 6.36 -8.81 21.76
CA PRO A 81 6.56 -9.64 20.58
C PRO A 81 5.32 -9.86 19.71
N PRO A 82 4.10 -10.09 20.26
CA PRO A 82 2.88 -10.19 19.45
C PRO A 82 2.55 -8.93 18.66
N GLY A 83 2.84 -7.75 19.20
CA GLY A 83 2.68 -6.46 18.52
C GLY A 83 3.61 -6.32 17.32
N LEU A 84 4.86 -6.77 17.45
CA LEU A 84 5.82 -6.75 16.36
C LEU A 84 5.36 -7.65 15.21
N VAL A 85 4.99 -8.91 15.51
CA VAL A 85 4.57 -9.88 14.48
C VAL A 85 3.33 -9.38 13.74
N SER A 86 2.31 -8.90 14.46
CA SER A 86 1.08 -8.38 13.84
C SER A 86 1.34 -7.15 12.97
N SER A 87 2.20 -6.23 13.40
CA SER A 87 2.58 -5.04 12.63
C SER A 87 3.32 -5.39 11.34
N VAL A 88 4.30 -6.31 11.41
CA VAL A 88 5.03 -6.78 10.23
C VAL A 88 4.10 -7.46 9.24
N VAL A 89 3.27 -8.41 9.70
CA VAL A 89 2.33 -9.14 8.84
C VAL A 89 1.36 -8.17 8.16
N ALA A 90 0.77 -7.23 8.90
CA ALA A 90 -0.16 -6.25 8.35
C ALA A 90 0.49 -5.37 7.27
N ASN A 91 1.72 -4.89 7.50
CA ASN A 91 2.45 -4.10 6.52
C ASN A 91 2.82 -4.94 5.28
N VAL A 92 3.26 -6.19 5.44
CA VAL A 92 3.60 -7.06 4.30
C VAL A 92 2.38 -7.31 3.43
N VAL A 93 1.22 -7.60 4.03
CA VAL A 93 -0.03 -7.82 3.29
C VAL A 93 -0.43 -6.57 2.51
N LEU A 94 -0.36 -5.39 3.13
CA LEU A 94 -0.77 -4.14 2.50
C LEU A 94 0.18 -3.72 1.38
N VAL A 95 1.49 -3.77 1.62
CA VAL A 95 2.50 -3.46 0.59
C VAL A 95 2.43 -4.47 -0.56
N GLY A 96 2.28 -5.76 -0.25
CA GLY A 96 2.10 -6.81 -1.24
C GLY A 96 0.86 -6.56 -2.11
N TRP A 97 -0.28 -6.24 -1.49
CA TRP A 97 -1.50 -5.88 -2.22
C TRP A 97 -1.24 -4.74 -3.20
N ILE A 98 -0.69 -3.61 -2.73
CA ILE A 98 -0.39 -2.45 -3.57
C ILE A 98 0.53 -2.85 -4.73
N TYR A 99 1.59 -3.61 -4.45
CA TYR A 99 2.53 -4.06 -5.47
C TYR A 99 1.85 -4.84 -6.60
N PHE A 100 1.11 -5.91 -6.27
CA PHE A 100 0.41 -6.72 -7.28
C PHE A 100 -0.65 -5.93 -8.04
N SER A 101 -1.35 -5.05 -7.33
CA SER A 101 -2.39 -4.18 -7.86
C SER A 101 -1.85 -3.21 -8.93
N TYR A 102 -0.64 -2.69 -8.74
CA TYR A 102 0.06 -1.87 -9.74
C TYR A 102 0.66 -2.69 -10.88
N LEU A 103 1.21 -3.88 -10.62
CA LEU A 103 1.70 -4.75 -11.70
C LEU A 103 0.58 -5.08 -12.71
N HIS A 104 -0.63 -5.33 -12.22
CA HIS A 104 -1.80 -5.49 -13.07
C HIS A 104 -2.06 -4.23 -13.92
N SER A 105 -2.00 -3.05 -13.31
CA SER A 105 -2.21 -1.77 -13.98
C SER A 105 -1.16 -1.49 -15.05
N PHE A 106 0.12 -1.80 -14.78
CA PHE A 106 1.20 -1.71 -15.77
C PHE A 106 0.98 -2.69 -16.93
N ARG A 107 0.51 -3.91 -16.66
CA ARG A 107 0.20 -4.89 -17.72
C ARG A 107 -0.92 -4.39 -18.63
N VAL A 108 -1.97 -3.80 -18.06
CA VAL A 108 -3.08 -3.21 -18.82
C VAL A 108 -2.59 -2.02 -19.66
N ALA A 109 -1.79 -1.12 -19.09
CA ALA A 109 -1.23 0.03 -19.80
C ALA A 109 -0.30 -0.41 -20.95
N ALA A 110 0.60 -1.35 -20.68
CA ALA A 110 1.53 -1.90 -21.67
C ALA A 110 0.78 -2.53 -22.86
N LYS A 111 -0.26 -3.33 -22.57
CA LYS A 111 -1.10 -3.93 -23.62
C LYS A 111 -1.88 -2.88 -24.41
N LYS A 112 -2.41 -1.85 -23.74
CA LYS A 112 -3.21 -0.78 -24.37
C LYS A 112 -2.38 0.07 -25.33
N TYR A 113 -1.14 0.40 -24.96
CA TYR A 113 -0.27 1.28 -25.74
C TYR A 113 0.83 0.54 -26.52
N ARG A 114 0.81 -0.81 -26.53
CA ARG A 114 1.83 -1.66 -27.18
C ARG A 114 3.26 -1.35 -26.68
N LEU A 115 3.38 -1.07 -25.39
CA LEU A 115 4.65 -0.78 -24.72
C LEU A 115 5.24 -2.06 -24.10
N ARG A 116 6.52 -2.00 -23.76
CA ARG A 116 7.17 -3.08 -23.00
C ARG A 116 6.78 -2.98 -21.53
N PHE A 117 6.65 -4.12 -20.88
CA PHE A 117 6.38 -4.16 -19.45
C PHE A 117 7.50 -3.43 -18.69
N PRO A 118 7.17 -2.48 -17.78
CA PRO A 118 8.20 -1.69 -17.12
C PRO A 118 8.96 -2.54 -16.10
N ARG A 119 10.21 -2.18 -15.86
CA ARG A 119 11.04 -2.84 -14.85
C ARG A 119 10.65 -2.32 -13.47
N VAL A 120 10.25 -3.22 -12.57
CA VAL A 120 9.87 -2.88 -11.18
C VAL A 120 10.79 -3.64 -10.22
N TRP A 121 11.52 -2.92 -9.37
CA TRP A 121 12.34 -3.53 -8.33
C TRP A 121 11.46 -4.26 -7.29
N PRO A 122 11.85 -5.45 -6.77
CA PRO A 122 13.14 -6.14 -6.96
C PRO A 122 13.20 -7.08 -8.16
N MET A 123 12.14 -7.16 -8.99
CA MET A 123 12.02 -8.10 -10.10
C MET A 123 12.84 -7.63 -11.32
N HIS A 124 14.16 -7.63 -11.19
CA HIS A 124 15.14 -7.44 -12.26
C HIS A 124 15.60 -8.76 -12.91
N TRP A 125 15.11 -9.92 -12.44
CA TRP A 125 15.79 -11.20 -12.69
C TRP A 125 15.15 -12.13 -13.74
N SER A 126 13.94 -11.91 -14.23
CA SER A 126 13.25 -13.01 -14.98
C SER A 126 12.54 -12.65 -16.28
N LEU A 127 12.55 -11.40 -16.75
CA LEU A 127 11.87 -11.02 -18.01
C LEU A 127 12.81 -10.71 -19.17
N ASP A 128 14.11 -10.54 -18.94
CA ASP A 128 15.09 -10.47 -20.03
C ASP A 128 15.37 -11.88 -20.66
N LEU A 129 14.76 -12.97 -20.14
CA LEU A 129 14.90 -14.35 -20.65
C LEU A 129 13.67 -14.88 -21.42
N ALA A 130 12.58 -14.11 -21.55
CA ALA A 130 11.36 -14.54 -22.22
C ALA A 130 11.16 -13.93 -23.62
N ASP A 131 12.04 -13.01 -24.03
CA ASP A 131 12.02 -12.34 -25.34
C ASP A 131 13.20 -12.78 -26.25
N GLY A 132 13.73 -13.99 -26.01
CA GLY A 132 14.70 -14.67 -26.88
C GLY A 132 14.02 -15.61 -27.87
#